data_AF-A0A7Y8HJS2-F1
#
_entry.id   AF-A0A7Y8HJS2-F1
#
_cell.length_a   1.000
_cell.length_b   1.000
_cell.length_c   1.000
_cell.angle_alpha   90.00
_cell.angle_beta   90.00
_cell.angle_gamma   90.00
#
_symmetry.space_group_name_H-M   'P 1'
#
loop_
_entity.id
_entity.type
_entity.pdbx_description
1 polymer ?
#
loop_
_entity_poly.entity_id
_entity_poly.type
_entity_poly.pdbx_seq_one_letter_code
_entity_poly.pdbx_strand_id
1 'polypeptide(L)'
;MDYFRDLLFIHAFQVVPGPLYNRVSMDLRESANILFYEVVLRKETPWEHLRDRVYPSLARYLSHKSISPAKPKGVVVSLFFQDRFYLLEASEFMEVYRKIEKMDSGAFHTRVDEWLAEPEAQEKPPAGRREEYRRDLPAIPPKIPQGNG
;
A
#
# COMPACT_ATOMS: atom_id res chain seq x y z
N MET A 1 -21.08 10.04 6.32
CA MET A 1 -20.96 9.10 5.19
C MET A 1 -19.54 9.27 4.68
N ASP A 2 -18.72 8.23 4.76
CA ASP A 2 -17.28 8.31 4.51
C ASP A 2 -17.00 8.13 3.00
N TYR A 3 -17.47 9.10 2.20
CA TYR A 3 -17.54 9.02 0.74
C TYR A 3 -16.25 8.50 0.07
N PHE A 4 -15.07 8.94 0.53
CA PHE A 4 -13.79 8.49 -0.06
C PHE A 4 -13.50 7.00 0.23
N ARG A 5 -13.88 6.49 1.42
CA ARG A 5 -13.70 5.08 1.77
C ARG A 5 -14.60 4.21 0.93
N ASP A 6 -15.85 4.62 0.77
CA ASP A 6 -16.83 3.90 -0.05
C ASP A 6 -16.33 3.79 -1.50
N LEU A 7 -15.76 4.87 -2.05
CA LEU A 7 -15.11 4.86 -3.35
C LEU A 7 -13.87 3.97 -3.41
N LEU A 8 -13.02 3.95 -2.39
CA LEU A 8 -11.88 3.03 -2.37
C LEU A 8 -12.34 1.57 -2.33
N PHE A 9 -13.31 1.26 -1.47
CA PHE A 9 -13.72 -0.13 -1.23
C PHE A 9 -14.50 -0.73 -2.41
N ILE A 10 -15.32 0.06 -3.13
CA ILE A 10 -16.03 -0.44 -4.32
C ILE A 10 -15.07 -0.77 -5.48
N HIS A 11 -13.89 -0.16 -5.50
CA HIS A 11 -12.85 -0.40 -6.48
C HIS A 11 -11.90 -1.56 -6.10
N ALA A 12 -12.11 -2.21 -4.94
CA ALA A 12 -11.35 -3.38 -4.56
C ALA A 12 -11.75 -4.60 -5.40
N PHE A 13 -10.80 -5.22 -6.08
CA PHE A 13 -11.05 -6.46 -6.82
C PHE A 13 -11.17 -7.67 -5.89
N GLN A 14 -10.65 -7.54 -4.66
CA GLN A 14 -10.76 -8.58 -3.64
C GLN A 14 -10.79 -7.97 -2.23
N VAL A 15 -11.65 -8.52 -1.38
CA VAL A 15 -11.72 -8.20 0.05
C VAL A 15 -11.38 -9.44 0.84
N VAL A 16 -10.38 -9.34 1.72
CA VAL A 16 -9.78 -10.46 2.43
C VAL A 16 -9.94 -10.26 3.95
N PRO A 17 -10.41 -11.26 4.70
CA PRO A 17 -10.37 -11.23 6.17
C PRO A 17 -8.94 -11.15 6.72
N GLY A 18 -8.77 -10.43 7.84
CA GLY A 18 -7.57 -10.29 8.68
C GLY A 18 -6.60 -11.49 8.64
N PRO A 19 -7.06 -12.66 9.11
CA PRO A 19 -6.20 -13.84 9.24
C PRO A 19 -5.69 -14.44 7.91
N LEU A 20 -6.29 -14.08 6.78
CA LEU A 20 -6.00 -14.70 5.48
C LEU A 20 -5.00 -13.90 4.63
N TYR A 21 -4.60 -12.69 5.05
CA TYR A 21 -3.75 -11.80 4.26
C TYR A 21 -2.44 -12.42 3.80
N ASN A 22 -1.70 -13.04 4.71
CA ASN A 22 -0.38 -13.57 4.39
C ASN A 22 -0.47 -14.65 3.31
N ARG A 23 -1.49 -15.51 3.38
CA ARG A 23 -1.75 -16.53 2.38
C ARG A 23 -2.08 -15.90 1.02
N VAL A 24 -3.10 -15.03 0.98
CA VAL A 24 -3.55 -14.42 -0.29
C VAL A 24 -2.45 -13.57 -0.93
N SER A 25 -1.73 -12.77 -0.14
CA SER A 25 -0.64 -11.94 -0.66
C SER A 25 0.57 -12.76 -1.12
N MET A 26 0.86 -13.90 -0.49
CA MET A 26 1.89 -14.83 -0.96
C MET A 26 1.47 -15.48 -2.28
N ASP A 27 0.26 -16.02 -2.36
CA ASP A 27 -0.28 -16.66 -3.56
C ASP A 27 -0.24 -15.68 -4.76
N LEU A 28 -0.65 -14.42 -4.56
CA LEU A 28 -0.63 -13.39 -5.61
C LEU A 28 0.79 -12.96 -6.04
N ARG A 29 1.73 -12.86 -5.09
CA ARG A 29 3.13 -12.54 -5.40
C ARG A 29 3.77 -13.65 -6.23
N GLU A 30 3.49 -14.91 -5.90
CA GLU A 30 4.02 -16.08 -6.60
C GLU A 30 3.40 -16.28 -7.98
N SER A 31 2.07 -16.08 -8.12
CA SER A 31 1.37 -16.36 -9.37
C SER A 31 1.62 -15.33 -10.47
N ALA A 32 1.87 -14.07 -10.11
CA ALA A 32 1.82 -12.96 -11.05
C ALA A 32 2.97 -11.96 -10.93
N ASN A 33 3.98 -12.22 -10.08
CA ASN A 33 5.12 -11.33 -9.84
C ASN A 33 4.68 -9.88 -9.55
N ILE A 34 3.64 -9.73 -8.73
CA ILE A 34 3.00 -8.46 -8.41
C ILE A 34 3.72 -7.79 -7.23
N LEU A 35 3.92 -6.47 -7.31
CA LEU A 35 4.38 -5.67 -6.18
C LEU A 35 3.21 -5.27 -5.28
N PHE A 36 3.46 -5.23 -3.98
CA PHE A 36 2.48 -4.79 -2.98
C PHE A 36 2.90 -3.45 -2.38
N TYR A 37 1.94 -2.54 -2.24
CA TYR A 37 2.07 -1.31 -1.48
C TYR A 37 1.03 -1.31 -0.36
N GLU A 38 1.49 -1.31 0.89
CA GLU A 38 0.62 -1.49 2.06
C GLU A 38 0.26 -0.14 2.68
N VAL A 39 -1.04 0.08 2.91
CA VAL A 39 -1.57 1.33 3.48
C VAL A 39 -2.46 1.00 4.65
N VAL A 40 -2.14 1.56 5.82
CA VAL A 40 -2.98 1.44 7.02
C VAL A 40 -4.00 2.55 7.05
N LEU A 41 -5.26 2.20 6.82
CA LEU A 41 -6.40 3.12 6.85
C LEU A 41 -7.14 2.95 8.17
N ARG A 42 -6.88 3.83 9.15
CA ARG A 42 -7.65 3.84 10.41
C ARG A 42 -9.03 4.45 10.16
N LYS A 43 -9.97 4.17 11.08
CA LYS A 43 -11.33 4.73 11.01
C LYS A 43 -11.32 6.26 11.14
N GLU A 44 -10.34 6.79 11.84
CA GLU A 44 -10.16 8.23 12.09
C GLU A 44 -9.30 8.89 11.00
N THR A 45 -8.68 8.13 10.10
CA THR A 45 -7.82 8.68 9.05
C THR A 45 -8.66 9.56 8.11
N PRO A 46 -8.40 10.87 8.02
CA PRO A 46 -9.16 11.74 7.13
C PRO A 46 -8.67 11.58 5.68
N TRP A 47 -9.47 12.04 4.71
CA TRP A 47 -9.10 11.99 3.28
C TRP A 47 -7.77 12.69 3.01
N GLU A 48 -7.56 13.85 3.65
CA GLU A 48 -6.38 14.69 3.53
C GLU A 48 -5.10 13.93 3.85
N HIS A 49 -5.15 12.97 4.78
CA HIS A 49 -3.99 12.13 5.06
C HIS A 49 -3.61 11.25 3.86
N LEU A 50 -4.58 10.64 3.18
CA LEU A 50 -4.27 9.89 1.96
C LEU A 50 -3.78 10.84 0.86
N ARG A 51 -4.52 11.92 0.63
CA ARG A 51 -4.27 12.92 -0.41
C ARG A 51 -2.85 13.50 -0.32
N ASP A 52 -2.44 13.88 0.89
CA ASP A 52 -1.21 14.66 1.10
C ASP A 52 -0.01 13.80 1.50
N ARG A 53 -0.21 12.52 1.86
CA ARG A 53 0.88 11.62 2.28
C ARG A 53 0.94 10.34 1.46
N VAL A 54 -0.15 9.60 1.38
CA VAL A 54 -0.15 8.25 0.78
C VAL A 54 0.01 8.32 -0.73
N TYR A 55 -0.77 9.15 -1.42
CA TYR A 55 -0.71 9.28 -2.88
C TYR A 55 0.66 9.79 -3.37
N PRO A 56 1.23 10.87 -2.81
CA PRO A 56 2.60 11.29 -3.16
C PRO A 56 3.63 10.19 -2.91
N SER A 57 3.55 9.50 -1.77
CA SER A 57 4.50 8.44 -1.41
C SER A 57 4.40 7.23 -2.34
N LEU A 58 3.19 6.84 -2.73
CA LEU A 58 2.95 5.81 -3.74
C LEU A 58 3.53 6.23 -5.09
N ALA A 59 3.32 7.48 -5.52
CA ALA A 59 3.83 7.97 -6.79
C ALA A 59 5.38 7.89 -6.86
N ARG A 60 6.06 8.30 -5.79
CA ARG A 60 7.52 8.18 -5.66
C ARG A 60 7.96 6.72 -5.63
N TYR A 61 7.29 5.88 -4.86
CA TYR A 61 7.57 4.44 -4.83
C TYR A 61 7.49 3.80 -6.22
N LEU A 62 6.43 4.11 -6.98
CA LEU A 62 6.24 3.62 -8.35
C LEU A 62 7.36 4.11 -9.26
N SER A 63 7.70 5.40 -9.19
CA SER A 63 8.80 5.99 -9.96
C SER A 63 10.14 5.30 -9.67
N HIS A 64 10.46 5.03 -8.40
CA HIS A 64 11.66 4.29 -7.99
C HIS A 64 11.68 2.83 -8.47
N LYS A 65 10.52 2.25 -8.78
CA LYS A 65 10.40 0.92 -9.38
C LYS A 65 10.36 0.96 -10.90
N SER A 66 10.61 2.12 -11.51
CA SER A 66 10.48 2.36 -12.96
C SER A 66 9.07 2.07 -13.50
N ILE A 67 8.05 2.25 -12.65
CA ILE A 67 6.64 2.09 -12.98
C ILE A 67 6.01 3.48 -13.11
N SER A 68 5.28 3.72 -14.21
CA SER A 68 4.59 5.01 -14.43
C SER A 68 3.56 5.26 -13.31
N PRO A 69 3.69 6.35 -12.53
CA PRO A 69 2.72 6.65 -11.47
C PRO A 69 1.35 7.07 -11.99
N ALA A 70 1.26 7.64 -13.21
CA ALA A 70 -0.01 8.06 -13.80
C ALA A 70 -0.87 6.88 -14.24
N LYS A 71 -0.26 5.74 -14.60
CA LYS A 71 -0.96 4.51 -15.00
C LYS A 71 -0.18 3.26 -14.58
N PRO A 72 -0.09 2.98 -13.28
CA PRO A 72 0.72 1.89 -12.78
C PRO A 72 0.12 0.54 -13.18
N LYS A 73 0.98 -0.44 -13.42
CA LYS A 73 0.62 -1.82 -13.75
C LYS A 73 1.47 -2.78 -12.93
N GLY A 74 0.92 -3.94 -12.58
CA GLY A 74 1.63 -4.96 -11.80
C GLY A 74 1.85 -4.56 -10.33
N VAL A 75 1.08 -3.61 -9.81
CA VAL A 75 1.14 -3.16 -8.41
C VAL A 75 -0.24 -3.23 -7.80
N VAL A 76 -0.33 -3.85 -6.62
CA VAL A 76 -1.52 -3.92 -5.79
C VAL A 76 -1.33 -3.03 -4.56
N VAL A 77 -2.33 -2.20 -4.29
CA VAL A 77 -2.46 -1.44 -3.05
C VAL A 77 -3.31 -2.24 -2.09
N SER A 78 -2.72 -2.64 -0.97
CA SER A 78 -3.42 -3.30 0.14
C SER A 78 -3.87 -2.23 1.14
N LEU A 79 -5.17 -1.95 1.20
CA LEU A 79 -5.75 -1.06 2.20
C LEU A 79 -6.19 -1.86 3.42
N PHE A 80 -5.53 -1.65 4.55
CA PHE A 80 -5.82 -2.28 5.82
C PHE A 80 -6.87 -1.42 6.54
N PHE A 81 -8.09 -1.92 6.67
CA PHE A 81 -9.18 -1.22 7.35
C PHE A 81 -9.94 -2.17 8.26
N GLN A 82 -9.89 -1.89 9.57
CA GLN A 82 -10.47 -2.73 10.63
C GLN A 82 -9.94 -4.17 10.56
N ASP A 83 -10.81 -5.15 10.37
CA ASP A 83 -10.52 -6.59 10.32
C ASP A 83 -10.33 -7.12 8.90
N ARG A 84 -10.21 -6.23 7.91
CA ARG A 84 -10.18 -6.58 6.48
C ARG A 84 -9.07 -5.86 5.72
N PHE A 85 -8.70 -6.45 4.60
CA PHE A 85 -7.85 -5.83 3.60
C PHE A 85 -8.61 -5.75 2.29
N TYR A 86 -8.55 -4.57 1.69
CA TYR A 86 -9.13 -4.29 0.39
C TYR A 86 -7.96 -4.23 -0.59
N LEU A 87 -7.93 -5.16 -1.53
CA LEU A 87 -6.90 -5.22 -2.56
C LEU A 87 -7.40 -4.47 -3.79
N LEU A 88 -6.66 -3.43 -4.15
CA LEU A 88 -6.93 -2.59 -5.32
C LEU A 88 -5.74 -2.68 -6.26
N GLU A 89 -5.99 -2.61 -7.56
CA GLU A 89 -4.89 -2.25 -8.47
C GLU A 89 -4.45 -0.81 -8.18
N ALA A 90 -3.15 -0.55 -8.27
CA ALA A 90 -2.64 0.81 -8.08
C ALA A 90 -3.24 1.79 -9.10
N SER A 91 -3.60 1.33 -10.30
CA SER A 91 -4.30 2.11 -11.33
C SER A 91 -5.65 2.61 -10.84
N GLU A 92 -6.46 1.71 -10.28
CA GLU A 92 -7.76 2.03 -9.70
C GLU A 92 -7.63 2.95 -8.48
N PHE A 93 -6.62 2.71 -7.64
CA PHE A 93 -6.34 3.58 -6.50
C PHE A 93 -6.03 5.02 -6.94
N MET A 94 -5.19 5.21 -7.97
CA MET A 94 -4.89 6.51 -8.56
C MET A 94 -6.13 7.14 -9.23
N GLU A 95 -6.95 6.33 -9.88
CA GLU A 95 -8.21 6.79 -10.50
C GLU A 95 -9.21 7.31 -9.46
N VAL A 96 -9.29 6.68 -8.28
CA VAL A 96 -10.14 7.17 -7.17
C VAL A 96 -9.70 8.56 -6.71
N TYR A 97 -8.40 8.83 -6.60
CA TYR A 97 -7.91 10.19 -6.31
C TYR A 97 -8.38 11.19 -7.35
N ARG A 98 -8.19 10.86 -8.63
CA ARG A 98 -8.62 11.72 -9.75
C ARG A 98 -10.11 12.04 -9.67
N LYS A 99 -10.95 11.06 -9.37
CA LYS A 99 -12.40 11.23 -9.21
C LYS A 99 -12.78 12.10 -8.02
N ILE A 100 -12.16 11.88 -6.85
CA ILE A 100 -12.47 12.65 -5.63
C ILE A 100 -12.07 14.11 -5.81
N GLU A 101 -10.88 14.35 -6.35
CA GLU A 101 -10.36 15.70 -6.61
C GLU A 101 -10.94 16.33 -7.90
N LYS A 102 -11.80 15.59 -8.63
CA LYS A 102 -12.46 16.03 -9.87
C LYS A 102 -11.49 16.55 -10.92
N MET A 103 -10.34 15.88 -11.04
CA MET A 103 -9.30 16.24 -11.98
C MET A 103 -9.53 15.57 -13.34
N ASP A 104 -9.28 16.28 -14.42
CA ASP A 104 -9.11 15.64 -15.73
C ASP A 104 -7.74 14.93 -15.82
N SER A 105 -7.51 14.21 -16.92
CA SER A 105 -6.26 13.46 -17.12
C SER A 105 -5.02 14.34 -17.19
N GLY A 106 -5.12 15.57 -17.73
CA GLY A 106 -3.99 16.49 -17.85
C GLY A 106 -3.62 17.08 -16.49
N ALA A 107 -4.61 17.57 -15.75
CA ALA A 107 -4.44 18.06 -14.39
C ALA A 107 -3.86 16.98 -13.46
N PHE A 108 -4.31 15.73 -13.62
CA PHE A 108 -3.77 14.62 -12.86
C PHE A 108 -2.30 14.33 -13.19
N HIS A 109 -1.91 14.39 -14.46
CA HIS A 109 -0.51 14.22 -14.85
C HIS A 109 0.37 15.31 -14.22
N THR A 110 -0.04 16.58 -14.32
CA THR A 110 0.69 17.69 -13.67
C THR A 110 0.80 17.48 -12.16
N ARG A 111 -0.27 17.02 -11.51
CA ARG A 111 -0.25 16.75 -10.07
C ARG A 111 0.74 15.64 -9.69
N VAL A 112 0.84 14.59 -10.51
CA VAL A 112 1.84 13.54 -10.34
C VAL A 112 3.25 14.10 -10.49
N ASP A 113 3.50 14.93 -11.49
CA ASP A 113 4.81 15.56 -11.70
C ASP A 113 5.21 16.44 -10.50
N GLU A 114 4.27 17.18 -9.91
CA GLU A 114 4.49 17.95 -8.68
C GLU A 114 4.93 17.05 -7.52
N TRP A 115 4.26 15.92 -7.28
CA TRP A 115 4.64 14.97 -6.23
C TRP A 115 6.05 14.43 -6.39
N LEU A 116 6.47 14.21 -7.64
CA LEU A 116 7.81 13.72 -7.97
C LEU A 116 8.89 14.81 -7.84
N ALA A 117 8.52 16.08 -8.03
CA ALA A 117 9.42 17.22 -7.85
C ALA A 117 9.59 17.64 -6.37
N GLU A 118 8.59 17.36 -5.53
CA GLU A 118 8.66 17.65 -4.09
C GLU A 118 9.72 16.76 -3.39
N PRO A 119 10.63 17.35 -2.59
CA PRO A 119 11.60 16.58 -1.83
C PRO A 119 10.89 15.68 -0.80
N GLU A 120 11.37 14.45 -0.65
CA GLU A 120 10.80 13.49 0.30
C GLU A 120 10.89 14.07 1.71
N ALA A 121 9.75 14.47 2.28
CA ALA A 121 9.69 14.80 3.69
C ALA A 121 10.05 13.52 4.45
N GLN A 122 11.23 13.50 5.10
CA GLN A 122 11.64 12.39 5.95
C GLN A 122 10.55 12.14 7.00
N GLU A 123 9.68 11.17 6.77
CA GLU A 123 8.86 10.61 7.82
C GLU A 123 9.81 9.92 8.78
N LYS A 124 10.13 10.60 9.88
CA LYS A 124 10.59 9.89 11.07
C LYS A 124 9.54 8.81 11.32
N PRO A 125 9.92 7.52 11.38
CA PRO A 125 8.98 6.50 11.82
C PRO A 125 8.40 6.99 13.16
N PRO A 126 7.09 6.80 13.42
CA PRO A 126 6.51 7.22 14.68
C PRO A 126 7.42 6.68 15.79
N ALA A 127 7.99 7.59 16.58
CA ALA A 127 8.78 7.24 17.75
C ALA A 127 7.84 6.42 18.65
N GLY A 128 8.01 5.11 18.67
CA GLY A 128 7.17 4.21 19.45
C GLY A 128 6.66 2.94 18.79
N ARG A 129 7.28 2.41 17.71
CA ARG A 129 7.01 0.99 17.34
C ARG A 129 8.18 0.23 16.69
N ARG A 130 9.39 0.48 17.15
CA ARG A 130 10.47 -0.52 17.16
C ARG A 130 10.58 -1.01 18.59
N GLU A 131 10.60 -2.33 18.78
CA GLU A 131 10.59 -3.05 20.08
C GLU A 131 9.22 -3.35 20.71
N GLU A 132 8.39 -4.09 19.98
CA GLU A 132 7.63 -5.17 20.63
C GLU A 132 7.51 -6.36 19.68
N TYR A 133 8.67 -6.86 19.24
CA TYR A 133 8.74 -8.25 18.80
C TYR A 133 8.40 -9.11 20.01
N ARG A 134 7.29 -9.84 19.93
CA ARG A 134 6.83 -10.86 20.87
C ARG A 134 8.02 -11.60 21.52
N ARG A 135 8.24 -11.39 22.83
CA ARG A 135 9.19 -12.16 23.64
C ARG A 135 8.73 -13.60 23.89
N ASP A 136 7.54 -13.98 23.43
CA ASP A 136 6.91 -15.26 23.77
C ASP A 136 6.89 -16.29 22.63
N LEU A 137 7.62 -16.06 21.53
CA LEU A 137 7.81 -17.11 20.52
C LEU A 137 9.04 -17.95 20.90
N PRO A 138 8.90 -19.28 21.07
CA PRO A 138 10.07 -20.13 21.31
C PRO A 138 11.02 -20.03 20.12
N ALA A 139 12.29 -19.73 20.41
CA ALA A 139 13.34 -19.68 19.41
C ALA A 139 13.39 -21.02 18.66
N ILE A 140 13.16 -20.99 17.35
CA ILE A 140 13.44 -22.14 16.49
C ILE A 140 14.97 -22.29 16.48
N PRO A 141 15.55 -23.37 17.03
CA PRO A 141 16.99 -23.55 16.99
C PRO A 141 17.43 -23.73 15.53
N PRO A 142 18.56 -23.11 15.11
CA PRO A 142 19.08 -23.31 13.77
C PRO A 142 19.44 -24.79 13.57
N LYS A 143 19.03 -25.36 12.43
CA LYS A 143 19.44 -26.70 12.01
C LYS A 143 20.96 -26.73 11.84
N ILE A 144 21.64 -27.52 12.67
CA ILE A 144 23.07 -27.80 12.55
C ILE A 144 23.27 -28.63 11.25
N PRO A 145 24.15 -28.23 10.32
CA PRO A 145 24.52 -29.08 9.21
C PRO A 145 25.27 -30.30 9.73
N GLN A 146 24.76 -31.51 9.47
CA GLN A 146 25.50 -32.73 9.72
C GLN A 146 26.70 -32.77 8.78
N GLY A 147 27.90 -32.74 9.36
CA GLY A 147 29.13 -33.02 8.63
C GLY A 147 29.15 -34.48 8.21
N ASN A 148 29.35 -34.73 6.92
CA ASN A 148 29.74 -36.04 6.43
C ASN A 148 31.20 -36.28 6.83
N GLY A 149 31.45 -37.47 7.39
CA GLY A 149 32.80 -37.98 7.69
C GLY A 149 33.54 -38.48 6.46
#